data_AF-A0A060CK41-F1
#
_entry.id   AF-A0A060CK41-F1
#
_cell.length_a   1.000
_cell.length_b   1.000
_cell.length_c   1.000
_cell.angle_alpha   90.00
_cell.angle_beta   90.00
_cell.angle_gamma   90.00
#
_symmetry.space_group_name_H-M   'P 1'
#
loop_
_entity.id
_entity.type
_entity.pdbx_description
1 polymer ?
#
loop_
_entity_poly.entity_id
_entity_poly.type
_entity_poly.pdbx_seq_one_letter_code
_entity_poly.pdbx_strand_id
1 'polypeptide(L)'
;RAGESATYGDFNGLDDLWTERPEVVDGMEKIYQRWVKDFAIDGFRIDTVKHVNMEFWTQWATALDAYAAKKGRDDFFMFGEVYSADTSVTAPYVTEGRLDSTLDFPFQDAARAYASQGGSAQKLAAVFGDDYKYTTDQANAYEQVTFLGNHDMGRIGTFLKQDDPEATDAELLKKD
;
A
#
# COMPACT_ATOMS: atom_id res chain seq x y z
N ARG A 1 -12.23 4.37 16.62
CA ARG A 1 -11.44 5.38 17.39
C ARG A 1 -10.00 4.91 17.36
N ALA A 2 -9.22 5.38 16.39
CA ALA A 2 -7.79 5.13 16.31
C ALA A 2 -7.10 6.31 16.98
N GLY A 3 -6.36 6.05 18.04
CA GLY A 3 -5.54 7.03 18.74
C GLY A 3 -4.23 6.36 19.12
N GLU A 4 -3.12 7.07 18.91
CA GLU A 4 -1.69 6.82 19.26
C GLU A 4 -1.16 5.37 19.24
N SER A 5 -1.83 4.41 19.87
CA SER A 5 -1.46 3.00 19.98
C SER A 5 -1.31 2.23 18.65
N ALA A 6 -1.76 2.78 17.52
CA ALA A 6 -1.58 2.13 16.21
C ALA A 6 -0.30 2.56 15.49
N THR A 7 0.33 3.65 15.92
CA THR A 7 1.55 4.23 15.31
C THR A 7 2.74 4.20 16.29
N TYR A 8 2.47 3.96 17.58
CA TYR A 8 3.47 3.98 18.66
C TYR A 8 3.39 2.71 19.56
N GLY A 9 2.88 1.60 19.05
CA GLY A 9 2.63 0.40 19.86
C GLY A 9 2.73 -0.90 19.07
N ASP A 10 3.11 -1.97 19.79
CA ASP A 10 3.42 -3.32 19.27
C ASP A 10 2.49 -3.80 18.15
N PHE A 11 3.07 -4.15 17.01
CA PHE A 11 2.37 -4.82 15.93
C PHE A 11 2.28 -6.33 16.22
N ASN A 12 1.07 -6.83 16.45
CA ASN A 12 0.78 -8.27 16.63
C ASN A 12 1.68 -8.99 17.67
N GLY A 13 2.17 -8.29 18.68
CA GLY A 13 2.98 -8.85 19.77
C GLY A 13 4.48 -8.96 19.49
N LEU A 14 4.99 -8.28 18.46
CA LEU A 14 6.42 -8.03 18.25
C LEU A 14 6.80 -6.64 18.73
N ASP A 15 8.05 -6.50 19.20
CA ASP A 15 8.61 -5.21 19.64
C ASP A 15 8.58 -4.21 18.47
N ASP A 16 7.95 -3.06 18.69
CA ASP A 16 7.96 -1.95 17.75
C ASP A 16 9.36 -1.34 17.60
N LEU A 17 9.76 -1.03 16.36
CA LEU A 17 11.04 -0.39 16.11
C LEU A 17 10.87 1.10 16.38
N TRP A 18 11.67 1.67 17.28
CA TRP A 18 11.53 3.07 17.67
C TRP A 18 11.99 4.04 16.55
N THR A 19 11.16 4.23 15.52
CA THR A 19 11.46 4.93 14.26
C THR A 19 11.58 6.44 14.39
N GLU A 20 11.17 7.04 15.51
CA GLU A 20 11.41 8.46 15.81
C GLU A 20 12.87 8.75 16.18
N ARG A 21 13.68 7.70 16.45
CA ARG A 21 15.09 7.87 16.75
C ARG A 21 15.91 8.06 15.45
N PRO A 22 16.71 9.12 15.33
CA PRO A 22 17.55 9.34 14.16
C PRO A 22 18.47 8.16 13.83
N GLU A 23 18.99 7.46 14.84
CA GLU A 23 19.87 6.31 14.61
C GLU A 23 19.14 5.11 13.99
N VAL A 24 17.83 4.99 14.23
CA VAL A 24 16.98 3.96 13.65
C VAL A 24 16.66 4.29 12.20
N VAL A 25 16.30 5.55 11.90
CA VAL A 25 16.10 6.05 10.53
C VAL A 25 17.34 5.79 9.68
N ASP A 26 18.51 6.25 10.14
CA ASP A 26 19.80 6.05 9.48
C ASP A 26 20.13 4.57 9.26
N GLY A 27 19.78 3.72 10.24
CA GLY A 27 19.98 2.28 10.16
C GLY A 27 19.14 1.65 9.05
N MET A 28 17.86 2.01 9.00
CA MET A 28 16.91 1.55 7.98
C MET A 28 17.33 2.00 6.59
N GLU A 29 17.71 3.26 6.40
CA GLU A 29 18.25 3.75 5.13
C GLU A 29 19.44 2.90 4.66
N LYS A 30 20.43 2.66 5.55
CA LYS A 30 21.63 1.88 5.21
C LYS A 30 21.31 0.44 4.80
N ILE A 31 20.34 -0.18 5.46
CA ILE A 31 19.92 -1.56 5.14
C ILE A 31 19.35 -1.61 3.72
N TYR A 32 18.40 -0.72 3.40
CA TYR A 32 17.73 -0.74 2.10
C TYR A 32 18.64 -0.27 0.96
N GLN A 33 19.46 0.76 1.18
CA GLN A 33 20.49 1.18 0.24
C GLN A 33 21.49 0.06 -0.07
N ARG A 34 21.83 -0.75 0.94
CA ARG A 34 22.68 -1.92 0.73
C ARG A 34 22.01 -2.92 -0.18
N TRP A 35 20.71 -3.17 -0.04
CA TRP A 35 20.00 -4.07 -0.95
C TRP A 35 19.95 -3.55 -2.38
N VAL A 36 19.70 -2.25 -2.57
CA VAL A 36 19.79 -1.60 -3.90
C VAL A 36 21.17 -1.81 -4.53
N LYS A 37 22.23 -1.63 -3.74
CA LYS A 37 23.62 -1.78 -4.20
C LYS A 37 24.01 -3.22 -4.49
N ASP A 38 23.78 -4.11 -3.54
CA ASP A 38 24.35 -5.47 -3.54
C ASP A 38 23.53 -6.42 -4.43
N PHE A 39 22.23 -6.17 -4.58
CA PHE A 39 21.32 -7.04 -5.33
C PHE A 39 20.68 -6.39 -6.55
N ALA A 40 21.02 -5.13 -6.84
CA ALA A 40 20.52 -4.43 -8.00
C ALA A 40 18.97 -4.38 -8.03
N ILE A 41 18.34 -4.13 -6.87
CA ILE A 41 16.88 -3.98 -6.72
C ILE A 41 16.40 -2.72 -7.44
N ASP A 42 15.29 -2.79 -8.17
CA ASP A 42 14.65 -1.68 -8.92
C ASP A 42 13.48 -1.00 -8.17
N GLY A 43 13.03 -1.57 -7.06
CA GLY A 43 11.92 -1.02 -6.29
C GLY A 43 11.60 -1.82 -5.03
N PHE A 44 10.76 -1.28 -4.16
CA PHE A 44 10.34 -1.94 -2.92
C PHE A 44 8.82 -2.03 -2.77
N ARG A 45 8.35 -3.21 -2.36
CA ARG A 45 7.09 -3.37 -1.65
C ARG A 45 7.37 -3.20 -0.16
N ILE A 46 6.68 -2.28 0.49
CA ILE A 46 6.88 -1.95 1.90
C ILE A 46 5.71 -2.50 2.71
N ASP A 47 6.03 -3.33 3.69
CA ASP A 47 5.05 -3.99 4.56
C ASP A 47 4.48 -3.02 5.60
N THR A 48 3.17 -3.09 5.85
CA THR A 48 2.53 -2.48 7.05
C THR A 48 2.82 -1.00 7.31
N VAL A 49 2.89 -0.17 6.26
CA VAL A 49 3.31 1.25 6.30
C VAL A 49 2.52 2.09 7.31
N LYS A 50 1.25 1.74 7.54
CA LYS A 50 0.34 2.49 8.42
C LYS A 50 0.75 2.55 9.90
N HIS A 51 1.70 1.72 10.31
CA HIS A 51 2.14 1.59 11.70
C HIS A 51 3.39 2.39 12.04
N VAL A 52 4.03 3.00 11.04
CA VAL A 52 5.21 3.85 11.22
C VAL A 52 4.83 5.30 10.95
N ASN A 53 5.41 6.23 11.71
CA ASN A 53 5.10 7.66 11.62
C ASN A 53 5.44 8.25 10.23
N MET A 54 4.66 9.25 9.80
CA MET A 54 4.81 9.83 8.45
C MET A 54 6.20 10.46 8.22
N GLU A 55 6.79 11.09 9.24
CA GLU A 55 8.10 11.74 9.13
C GLU A 55 9.23 10.74 8.80
N PHE A 56 9.12 9.49 9.27
CA PHE A 56 10.05 8.44 8.88
C PHE A 56 9.95 8.17 7.38
N TRP A 57 8.73 7.99 6.86
CA TRP A 57 8.50 7.68 5.44
C TRP A 57 9.03 8.80 4.53
N THR A 58 8.72 10.06 4.84
CA THR A 58 9.21 11.20 4.08
C THR A 58 10.74 11.22 4.01
N GLN A 59 11.44 11.00 5.13
CA GLN A 59 12.90 10.98 5.18
C GLN A 59 13.48 9.78 4.43
N TRP A 60 13.00 8.58 4.76
CA TRP A 60 13.50 7.32 4.22
C TRP A 60 13.30 7.22 2.71
N ALA A 61 12.10 7.54 2.19
CA ALA A 61 11.80 7.48 0.76
C ALA A 61 12.68 8.46 -0.02
N THR A 62 12.79 9.71 0.45
CA THR A 62 13.66 10.73 -0.16
C THR A 62 15.13 10.30 -0.20
N ALA A 63 15.63 9.73 0.90
CA ALA A 63 17.02 9.27 0.98
C ALA A 63 17.28 8.09 0.04
N LEU A 64 16.30 7.19 -0.09
CA LEU A 64 16.42 6.00 -0.93
C LEU A 64 16.34 6.34 -2.41
N ASP A 65 15.41 7.21 -2.85
CA ASP A 65 15.34 7.70 -4.22
C ASP A 65 16.65 8.38 -4.63
N ALA A 66 17.14 9.29 -3.79
CA ALA A 66 18.39 9.99 -4.03
C ALA A 66 19.59 9.03 -4.11
N TYR A 67 19.55 7.91 -3.38
CA TYR A 67 20.57 6.87 -3.47
C TYR A 67 20.42 6.02 -4.73
N ALA A 68 19.21 5.60 -5.06
CA ALA A 68 18.88 4.77 -6.21
C ALA A 68 19.26 5.48 -7.52
N ALA A 69 18.93 6.76 -7.68
CA ALA A 69 19.35 7.58 -8.82
C ALA A 69 20.89 7.61 -8.97
N LYS A 70 21.64 7.74 -7.88
CA LYS A 70 23.12 7.66 -7.90
C LYS A 70 23.65 6.28 -8.31
N LYS A 71 22.81 5.25 -8.29
CA LYS A 71 23.10 3.89 -8.76
C LYS A 71 22.53 3.61 -10.16
N GLY A 72 22.06 4.64 -10.87
CA GLY A 72 21.50 4.51 -12.22
C GLY A 72 20.09 3.94 -12.25
N ARG A 73 19.33 4.16 -11.18
CA ARG A 73 17.92 3.75 -11.02
C ARG A 73 17.08 5.01 -10.86
N ASP A 74 16.87 5.69 -11.97
CA ASP A 74 16.20 7.00 -11.98
C ASP A 74 14.68 6.88 -11.74
N ASP A 75 14.10 5.70 -12.01
CA ASP A 75 12.68 5.37 -11.83
C ASP A 75 12.51 4.30 -10.72
N PHE A 76 13.06 4.55 -9.53
CA PHE A 76 13.02 3.57 -8.43
C PHE A 76 11.63 3.54 -7.77
N PHE A 77 10.86 2.47 -8.00
CA PHE A 77 9.45 2.43 -7.60
C PHE A 77 9.23 1.86 -6.19
N MET A 78 8.56 2.61 -5.33
CA MET A 78 8.23 2.24 -3.96
C MET A 78 6.72 2.27 -3.73
N PHE A 79 6.16 1.14 -3.27
CA PHE A 79 4.76 1.08 -2.90
C PHE A 79 4.51 0.45 -1.54
N GLY A 80 3.62 1.07 -0.77
CA GLY A 80 3.32 0.72 0.60
C GLY A 80 2.02 -0.06 0.78
N GLU A 81 2.00 -0.99 1.73
CA GLU A 81 0.76 -1.57 2.22
C GLU A 81 0.12 -0.68 3.29
N VAL A 82 -0.96 0.01 2.91
CA VAL A 82 -1.83 0.75 3.82
C VAL A 82 -3.19 0.07 3.81
N TYR A 83 -3.37 -0.95 4.67
CA TYR A 83 -4.60 -1.74 4.73
C TYR A 83 -5.77 -0.89 5.24
N SER A 84 -6.43 -0.18 4.32
CA SER A 84 -7.61 0.68 4.50
C SER A 84 -8.34 0.84 3.16
N ALA A 85 -9.68 0.79 3.17
CA ALA A 85 -10.49 1.07 1.98
C ALA A 85 -10.82 2.58 1.80
N ASP A 86 -10.34 3.45 2.70
CA ASP A 86 -10.54 4.90 2.63
C ASP A 86 -9.34 5.56 1.95
N THR A 87 -9.58 6.22 0.81
CA THR A 87 -8.58 6.96 0.04
C THR A 87 -7.95 8.10 0.84
N SER A 88 -8.67 8.66 1.82
CA SER A 88 -8.18 9.72 2.70
C SER A 88 -7.16 9.20 3.73
N VAL A 89 -7.07 7.87 3.90
CA VAL A 89 -6.07 7.21 4.73
C VAL A 89 -4.86 6.76 3.89
N THR A 90 -5.08 6.29 2.67
CA THR A 90 -4.00 5.78 1.80
C THR A 90 -3.23 6.92 1.10
N ALA A 91 -3.92 7.95 0.62
CA ALA A 91 -3.32 9.03 -0.16
C ALA A 91 -2.20 9.81 0.57
N PRO A 92 -2.27 10.11 1.88
CA PRO A 92 -1.19 10.79 2.59
C PRO A 92 0.17 10.09 2.52
N TYR A 93 0.21 8.76 2.37
CA TYR A 93 1.48 8.04 2.24
C TYR A 93 2.18 8.28 0.89
N VAL A 94 1.42 8.67 -0.13
CA VAL A 94 1.97 9.13 -1.43
C VAL A 94 2.32 10.62 -1.32
N THR A 95 1.41 11.45 -0.82
CA THR A 95 1.58 12.91 -0.87
C THR A 95 2.55 13.47 0.18
N GLU A 96 2.53 12.93 1.39
CA GLU A 96 3.40 13.36 2.51
C GLU A 96 4.54 12.36 2.71
N GLY A 97 4.23 11.06 2.66
CA GLY A 97 5.20 9.97 2.83
C GLY A 97 6.16 9.80 1.66
N ARG A 98 5.88 10.43 0.51
CA ARG A 98 6.68 10.39 -0.72
C ARG A 98 6.90 8.98 -1.30
N LEU A 99 6.01 8.04 -0.99
CA LEU A 99 5.97 6.79 -1.75
C LEU A 99 5.37 7.06 -3.13
N ASP A 100 5.73 6.28 -4.14
CA ASP A 100 5.14 6.40 -5.48
C ASP A 100 3.70 5.86 -5.49
N SER A 101 3.42 4.88 -4.63
CA SER A 101 2.10 4.24 -4.60
C SER A 101 1.76 3.59 -3.25
N THR A 102 0.50 3.25 -3.09
CA THR A 102 -0.01 2.31 -2.09
C THR A 102 -0.75 1.16 -2.78
N LEU A 103 -0.81 0.00 -2.12
CA LEU A 103 -1.73 -1.05 -2.52
C LEU A 103 -3.16 -0.51 -2.54
N ASP A 104 -3.86 -0.67 -3.66
CA ASP A 104 -5.17 -0.06 -3.87
C ASP A 104 -6.30 -0.89 -3.23
N PHE A 105 -6.29 -0.93 -1.89
CA PHE A 105 -7.36 -1.50 -1.08
C PHE A 105 -8.72 -0.81 -1.33
N PRO A 106 -8.82 0.52 -1.54
CA PRO A 106 -10.08 1.15 -1.93
C PRO A 106 -10.67 0.55 -3.22
N PHE A 107 -9.86 0.35 -4.26
CA PHE A 107 -10.29 -0.35 -5.47
C PHE A 107 -10.67 -1.80 -5.20
N GLN A 108 -9.85 -2.56 -4.47
CA GLN A 108 -10.11 -3.97 -4.17
C GLN A 108 -11.48 -4.18 -3.50
N ASP A 109 -11.78 -3.36 -2.50
CA ASP A 109 -13.04 -3.38 -1.76
C ASP A 109 -14.23 -2.95 -2.64
N ALA A 110 -14.06 -1.92 -3.47
CA ALA A 110 -15.08 -1.48 -4.42
C ALA A 110 -15.37 -2.53 -5.52
N ALA A 111 -14.32 -3.15 -6.07
CA ALA A 111 -14.41 -4.17 -7.10
C ALA A 111 -15.10 -5.44 -6.58
N ARG A 112 -14.70 -5.95 -5.40
CA ARG A 112 -15.37 -7.09 -4.77
C ARG A 112 -16.85 -6.80 -4.51
N ALA A 113 -17.16 -5.65 -3.94
CA ALA A 113 -18.53 -5.26 -3.64
C ALA A 113 -19.41 -5.27 -4.90
N TYR A 114 -18.90 -4.71 -6.01
CA TYR A 114 -19.60 -4.68 -7.28
C TYR A 114 -19.77 -6.08 -7.90
N ALA A 115 -18.70 -6.86 -7.98
CA ALA A 115 -18.68 -8.12 -8.71
C ALA A 115 -19.42 -9.27 -8.00
N SER A 116 -19.44 -9.27 -6.67
CA SER A 116 -19.84 -10.46 -5.89
C SER A 116 -20.87 -10.23 -4.79
N GLN A 117 -21.02 -8.99 -4.31
CA GLN A 117 -21.89 -8.68 -3.17
C GLN A 117 -23.16 -7.91 -3.56
N GLY A 118 -23.44 -7.79 -4.87
CA GLY A 118 -24.59 -7.05 -5.39
C GLY A 118 -24.48 -5.52 -5.20
N GLY A 119 -23.27 -5.03 -4.92
CA GLY A 119 -22.99 -3.61 -4.77
C GLY A 119 -23.14 -2.84 -6.07
N SER A 120 -23.44 -1.55 -5.94
CA SER A 120 -23.62 -0.66 -7.08
C SER A 120 -22.28 -0.07 -7.56
N ALA A 121 -22.13 0.23 -8.85
CA ALA A 121 -20.89 0.80 -9.44
C ALA A 121 -20.50 2.19 -8.87
N GLN A 122 -21.37 2.82 -8.09
CA GLN A 122 -21.17 4.10 -7.43
C GLN A 122 -19.92 4.10 -6.53
N LYS A 123 -19.59 2.96 -5.90
CA LYS A 123 -18.39 2.85 -5.06
C LYS A 123 -17.11 2.91 -5.89
N LEU A 124 -17.08 2.23 -7.05
CA LEU A 124 -15.99 2.34 -8.02
C LEU A 124 -15.87 3.78 -8.55
N ALA A 125 -17.00 4.39 -8.91
CA ALA A 125 -17.02 5.79 -9.35
C ALA A 125 -16.49 6.76 -8.27
N ALA A 126 -16.77 6.49 -6.99
CA ALA A 126 -16.24 7.27 -5.88
C ALA A 126 -14.72 7.09 -5.71
N VAL A 127 -14.20 5.86 -5.84
CA VAL A 127 -12.75 5.60 -5.79
C VAL A 127 -12.03 6.36 -6.91
N PHE A 128 -12.48 6.23 -8.16
CA PHE A 128 -11.87 6.98 -9.27
C PHE A 128 -12.09 8.49 -9.15
N GLY A 129 -13.20 8.93 -8.55
CA GLY A 129 -13.44 10.33 -8.24
C GLY A 129 -12.44 10.92 -7.25
N ASP A 130 -11.77 10.08 -6.47
CA ASP A 130 -10.77 10.44 -5.47
C ASP A 130 -9.32 10.35 -5.99
N ASP A 131 -9.10 10.00 -7.26
CA ASP A 131 -7.75 9.86 -7.87
C ASP A 131 -6.88 11.10 -7.66
N TYR A 132 -7.48 12.30 -7.67
CA TYR A 132 -6.78 13.56 -7.45
C TYR A 132 -6.08 13.66 -6.08
N LYS A 133 -6.51 12.86 -5.09
CA LYS A 133 -5.92 12.87 -3.74
C LYS A 133 -4.49 12.35 -3.72
N TYR A 134 -4.11 11.51 -4.70
CA TYR A 134 -2.78 10.91 -4.79
C TYR A 134 -1.78 11.77 -5.58
N THR A 135 -2.22 12.85 -6.21
CA THR A 135 -1.37 13.64 -7.12
C THR A 135 -0.30 14.43 -6.36
N THR A 136 0.95 14.23 -6.77
CA THR A 136 2.13 15.02 -6.38
C THR A 136 2.85 15.53 -7.62
N ASP A 137 4.03 16.12 -7.43
CA ASP A 137 4.94 16.46 -8.53
C ASP A 137 5.67 15.22 -9.11
N GLN A 138 5.64 14.09 -8.42
CA GLN A 138 6.35 12.86 -8.80
C GLN A 138 5.43 11.66 -9.06
N ALA A 139 4.25 11.63 -8.46
CA ALA A 139 3.37 10.46 -8.45
C ALA A 139 1.88 10.82 -8.60
N ASN A 140 1.06 9.87 -9.00
CA ASN A 140 -0.39 10.05 -9.10
C ASN A 140 -1.16 8.70 -9.04
N ALA A 141 -2.49 8.77 -9.05
CA ALA A 141 -3.34 7.58 -8.95
C ALA A 141 -3.14 6.54 -10.07
N TYR A 142 -2.59 6.90 -11.24
CA TYR A 142 -2.34 5.94 -12.32
C TYR A 142 -1.21 4.95 -12.01
N GLU A 143 -0.38 5.24 -10.99
CA GLU A 143 0.67 4.34 -10.50
C GLU A 143 0.18 3.42 -9.38
N GLN A 144 -1.08 3.56 -8.94
CA GLN A 144 -1.64 2.74 -7.87
C GLN A 144 -1.57 1.25 -8.21
N VAL A 145 -1.02 0.47 -7.28
CA VAL A 145 -0.91 -0.99 -7.43
C VAL A 145 -2.27 -1.63 -7.13
N THR A 146 -3.08 -1.74 -8.19
CA THR A 146 -4.40 -2.38 -8.15
C THR A 146 -4.29 -3.90 -8.02
N PHE A 147 -5.18 -4.49 -7.22
CA PHE A 147 -5.21 -5.92 -6.97
C PHE A 147 -6.61 -6.38 -6.55
N LEU A 148 -6.87 -7.70 -6.65
CA LEU A 148 -8.16 -8.31 -6.26
C LEU A 148 -8.06 -9.15 -4.98
N GLY A 149 -6.84 -9.49 -4.56
CA GLY A 149 -6.56 -10.21 -3.33
C GLY A 149 -5.07 -10.42 -3.11
N ASN A 150 -4.62 -10.54 -1.86
CA ASN A 150 -3.23 -10.71 -1.47
C ASN A 150 -3.07 -11.88 -0.47
N HIS A 151 -1.92 -12.00 0.19
CA HIS A 151 -1.66 -13.11 1.11
C HIS A 151 -2.33 -12.94 2.48
N ASP A 152 -2.69 -11.71 2.87
CA ASP A 152 -3.33 -11.39 4.15
C ASP A 152 -4.84 -11.63 4.13
N MET A 153 -5.50 -11.13 3.08
CA MET A 153 -6.95 -11.26 2.94
C MET A 153 -7.36 -12.56 2.24
N GLY A 154 -6.49 -13.13 1.41
CA GLY A 154 -6.82 -14.24 0.51
C GLY A 154 -7.03 -13.81 -0.94
N ARG A 155 -7.43 -14.77 -1.77
CA ARG A 155 -7.60 -14.60 -3.22
C ARG A 155 -9.07 -14.37 -3.59
N ILE A 156 -9.32 -13.71 -4.73
CA ILE A 156 -10.68 -13.37 -5.18
C ILE A 156 -11.62 -14.58 -5.24
N GLY A 157 -11.16 -15.74 -5.74
CA GLY A 157 -11.97 -16.96 -5.77
C GLY A 157 -12.43 -17.44 -4.39
N THR A 158 -11.64 -17.20 -3.34
CA THR A 158 -12.06 -17.48 -1.95
C THR A 158 -13.16 -16.53 -1.52
N PHE A 159 -13.09 -15.25 -1.91
CA PHE A 159 -14.12 -14.26 -1.61
C PHE A 159 -15.43 -14.54 -2.33
N LEU A 160 -15.39 -14.89 -3.61
CA LEU A 160 -16.60 -15.25 -4.36
C LEU A 160 -17.36 -16.40 -3.70
N LYS A 161 -16.64 -17.41 -3.20
CA LYS A 161 -17.22 -18.53 -2.42
C LYS A 161 -17.75 -18.11 -1.05
N GLN A 162 -17.14 -17.13 -0.40
CA GLN A 162 -17.64 -16.60 0.87
C GLN A 162 -18.89 -15.74 0.69
N ASP A 163 -18.91 -14.93 -0.37
CA ASP A 163 -20.00 -14.00 -0.69
C ASP A 163 -21.22 -14.73 -1.25
N ASP A 164 -21.01 -15.89 -1.89
CA ASP A 164 -22.07 -16.76 -2.41
C ASP A 164 -21.78 -18.26 -2.13
N PRO A 165 -22.02 -18.74 -0.89
CA PRO A 165 -21.65 -20.10 -0.47
C PRO A 165 -22.35 -21.23 -1.22
N GLU A 166 -23.51 -20.94 -1.82
CA GLU A 166 -24.34 -21.92 -2.54
C GLU A 166 -24.04 -21.92 -4.05
N ALA A 167 -23.22 -20.99 -4.55
CA ALA A 167 -22.87 -20.93 -5.96
C ALA A 167 -22.06 -22.15 -6.39
N THR A 168 -22.46 -22.73 -7.52
CA THR A 168 -21.69 -23.77 -8.20
C THR A 168 -20.40 -23.19 -8.79
N ASP A 169 -19.39 -24.03 -9.03
CA ASP A 169 -18.15 -23.59 -9.70
C ASP A 169 -18.43 -22.94 -11.07
N ALA A 170 -19.48 -23.37 -11.78
CA ALA A 170 -19.88 -22.78 -13.05
C ALA A 170 -20.52 -21.39 -12.92
N GLU A 171 -21.17 -21.10 -11.79
CA GLU A 171 -21.71 -19.77 -11.48
C GLU A 171 -20.61 -18.82 -11.01
N LEU A 172 -19.64 -19.32 -10.24
CA LEU A 172 -18.47 -18.56 -9.82
C LEU A 172 -17.57 -18.20 -11.01
N LEU A 173 -17.35 -19.11 -11.96
CA LEU A 173 -16.56 -18.85 -13.17
C LEU A 173 -17.15 -17.75 -14.06
N LYS A 174 -18.47 -17.51 -14.00
CA LYS A 174 -19.10 -16.41 -14.76
C LYS A 174 -18.85 -15.03 -14.12
N LYS A 175 -18.42 -15.00 -12.86
CA LYS A 175 -18.11 -13.76 -12.10
C LYS A 175 -16.61 -13.43 -12.12
N ASP A 176 -15.77 -14.38 -12.53
CA ASP A 176 -14.31 -14.24 -12.74
C ASP A 176 -14.02 -13.62 -14.13
#